data_AF-A0A9E2TQJ1-F1
#
_entry.id   AF-A0A9E2TQJ1-F1
#
_cell.length_a   1.000
_cell.length_b   1.000
_cell.length_c   1.000
_cell.angle_alpha   90.00
_cell.angle_beta   90.00
_cell.angle_gamma   90.00
#
_symmetry.space_group_name_H-M   'P 1'
#
loop_
_entity.id
_entity.type
_entity.pdbx_description
1 polymer ?
#
loop_
_entity_poly.entity_id
_entity_poly.type
_entity_poly.pdbx_seq_one_letter_code
_entity_poly.pdbx_strand_id
1 'polypeptide(L)'
;MSPQPEPYRIGPNDVVRIQVYGEDDLTVERKVGGDGKIDYPLLGLIHVTGQTTEAVQADLTARLGAGYLKQPRVTVSITRHRNFYVSGEVKGAGGYPYEQGLTVQKAISMAGGFTERASKTDIRVERHRERGGVEILDAGATTTILPDDLILVAAAQRFYVNGEVHKPGGYGYERGLTIHMAITMAGGFTEKASKKPKVLRIVDGKEQTFELSLNAPVLPDDIIVVSQRFF
;
A
#
# COMPACT_ATOMS: atom_id res chain seq x y z
N MET A 1 -24.91 -13.21 -2.89
CA MET A 1 -23.68 -14.02 -2.71
C MET A 1 -22.51 -13.11 -2.95
N SER A 2 -21.64 -12.91 -1.97
CA SER A 2 -20.36 -12.23 -2.18
C SER A 2 -19.54 -13.03 -3.21
N PRO A 3 -18.85 -12.40 -4.16
CA PRO A 3 -17.96 -13.12 -5.05
C PRO A 3 -16.91 -13.85 -4.21
N GLN A 4 -16.76 -15.16 -4.42
CA GLN A 4 -15.67 -15.91 -3.83
C GLN A 4 -14.35 -15.33 -4.38
N PRO A 5 -13.32 -15.12 -3.55
CA PRO A 5 -12.04 -14.63 -4.03
C PRO A 5 -11.51 -15.58 -5.09
N GLU A 6 -11.06 -15.04 -6.22
CA GLU A 6 -10.45 -15.88 -7.26
C GLU A 6 -9.26 -16.64 -6.67
N PRO A 7 -9.11 -17.94 -6.99
CA PRO A 7 -8.02 -18.74 -6.48
C PRO A 7 -6.67 -18.17 -6.95
N TYR A 8 -5.69 -18.20 -6.05
CA TYR A 8 -4.34 -17.73 -6.35
C TYR A 8 -3.76 -18.45 -7.57
N ARG A 9 -3.21 -17.66 -8.49
CA ARG A 9 -2.50 -18.17 -9.67
C ARG A 9 -1.01 -18.02 -9.49
N ILE A 10 -0.30 -19.13 -9.76
CA ILE A 10 1.15 -19.20 -9.70
C ILE A 10 1.73 -18.16 -10.66
N GLY A 11 2.70 -17.38 -10.20
CA GLY A 11 3.40 -16.37 -10.97
C GLY A 11 4.92 -16.50 -10.82
N PRO A 12 5.69 -15.76 -11.63
CA PRO A 12 7.13 -15.66 -11.46
C PRO A 12 7.50 -15.27 -10.02
N ASN A 13 8.60 -15.82 -9.51
CA ASN A 13 9.06 -15.65 -8.13
C ASN A 13 8.28 -16.37 -7.01
N ASP A 14 7.16 -17.03 -7.29
CA ASP A 14 6.62 -18.01 -6.34
C ASP A 14 7.60 -19.15 -6.12
N VAL A 15 7.59 -19.75 -4.94
CA VAL A 15 8.26 -21.01 -4.66
C VAL A 15 7.20 -22.09 -4.52
N VAL A 16 7.26 -23.05 -5.43
CA VAL A 16 6.33 -24.17 -5.50
C VAL A 16 7.02 -25.42 -5.00
N ARG A 17 6.36 -26.13 -4.09
CA ARG A 17 6.75 -27.46 -3.64
C ARG A 17 5.82 -28.48 -4.27
N ILE A 18 6.44 -29.44 -4.96
CA ILE A 18 5.77 -30.57 -5.58
C ILE A 18 6.25 -31.81 -4.84
N GLN A 19 5.31 -32.59 -4.34
CA GLN A 19 5.58 -33.85 -3.66
C GLN A 19 4.87 -34.98 -4.39
N VAL A 20 5.60 -36.06 -4.64
CA VAL A 20 5.04 -37.31 -5.19
C VAL A 20 5.10 -38.36 -4.09
N TYR A 21 3.95 -38.87 -3.68
CA TYR A 21 3.89 -39.82 -2.56
C TYR A 21 4.66 -41.11 -2.89
N GLY A 22 5.61 -41.47 -2.03
CA GLY A 22 6.46 -42.65 -2.19
C GLY A 22 7.67 -42.45 -3.12
N GLU A 23 7.86 -41.26 -3.68
CA GLU A 23 8.91 -40.96 -4.65
C GLU A 23 9.69 -39.69 -4.24
N ASP A 24 10.62 -39.85 -3.31
CA ASP A 24 11.40 -38.72 -2.76
C ASP A 24 12.27 -38.03 -3.84
N ASP A 25 12.78 -38.79 -4.80
CA ASP A 25 13.58 -38.26 -5.93
C ASP A 25 12.78 -37.35 -6.87
N LEU A 26 11.45 -37.41 -6.81
CA LEU A 26 10.54 -36.54 -7.57
C LEU A 26 9.99 -35.38 -6.73
N THR A 27 10.33 -35.32 -5.44
CA THR A 27 9.91 -34.23 -4.56
C THR A 27 10.85 -33.05 -4.72
N VAL A 28 10.33 -31.92 -5.19
CA VAL A 28 11.13 -30.72 -5.45
C VAL A 28 10.49 -29.48 -4.84
N GLU A 29 11.34 -28.55 -4.43
CA GLU A 29 10.96 -27.18 -4.09
C GLU A 29 11.74 -26.23 -4.99
N ARG A 30 11.01 -25.47 -5.83
CA ARG A 30 11.60 -24.67 -6.91
C ARG A 30 10.93 -23.31 -7.01
N LYS A 31 11.74 -22.29 -7.24
CA LYS A 31 11.29 -20.95 -7.60
C LYS A 31 10.83 -20.94 -9.06
N VAL A 32 9.68 -20.35 -9.34
CA VAL A 32 9.17 -20.13 -10.69
C VAL A 32 10.01 -19.09 -11.41
N GLY A 33 10.53 -19.46 -12.59
CA GLY A 33 11.35 -18.60 -13.44
C GLY A 33 10.57 -17.41 -14.00
N GLY A 34 11.29 -16.41 -14.50
CA GLY A 34 10.70 -15.26 -15.20
C GLY A 34 9.96 -15.63 -16.50
N ASP A 35 10.29 -16.78 -17.08
CA ASP A 35 9.61 -17.39 -18.23
C ASP A 35 8.37 -18.21 -17.82
N GLY A 36 8.05 -18.24 -16.54
CA GLY A 36 6.90 -18.93 -15.97
C GLY A 36 7.02 -20.45 -15.90
N LYS A 37 8.26 -20.97 -15.93
CA LYS A 37 8.53 -22.40 -15.90
C LYS A 37 9.28 -22.81 -14.63
N ILE A 38 9.24 -24.10 -14.35
CA ILE A 38 10.10 -24.78 -13.38
C ILE A 38 10.71 -26.02 -14.01
N ASP A 39 11.94 -26.33 -13.63
CA ASP A 39 12.57 -27.60 -13.98
C ASP A 39 12.05 -28.71 -13.06
N TYR A 40 11.60 -29.82 -13.66
CA TYR A 40 11.01 -30.94 -12.95
C TYR A 40 11.62 -32.27 -13.42
N PRO A 41 11.98 -33.19 -12.50
CA PRO A 41 12.54 -34.50 -12.85
C PRO A 41 11.65 -35.26 -13.85
N LEU A 42 12.29 -35.95 -14.80
CA LEU A 42 11.67 -36.73 -15.89
C LEU A 42 10.88 -35.92 -16.93
N LEU A 43 10.34 -34.76 -16.56
CA LEU A 43 9.47 -33.95 -17.41
C LEU A 43 10.14 -32.69 -17.95
N GLY A 44 11.35 -32.37 -17.49
CA GLY A 44 12.11 -31.19 -17.87
C GLY A 44 11.40 -29.89 -17.46
N LEU A 45 11.48 -28.86 -18.31
CA LEU A 45 10.82 -27.58 -18.06
C LEU A 45 9.30 -27.69 -18.23
N ILE A 46 8.56 -27.40 -17.16
CA ILE A 46 7.10 -27.35 -17.17
C ILE A 46 6.61 -25.93 -16.96
N HIS A 47 5.57 -25.52 -17.68
CA HIS A 47 4.94 -24.21 -17.50
C HIS A 47 3.93 -24.25 -16.36
N VAL A 48 4.00 -23.29 -15.43
CA VAL A 48 3.12 -23.24 -14.24
C VAL A 48 2.45 -21.88 -14.06
N THR A 49 2.94 -20.82 -14.72
CA THR A 49 2.37 -19.48 -14.57
C THR A 49 0.92 -19.41 -15.04
N GLY A 50 0.10 -18.64 -14.32
CA GLY A 50 -1.32 -18.47 -14.58
C GLY A 50 -2.19 -19.66 -14.14
N GLN A 51 -1.59 -20.79 -13.75
CA GLN A 51 -2.30 -21.96 -13.26
C GLN A 51 -2.49 -21.91 -11.75
N THR A 52 -3.52 -22.61 -11.25
CA THR A 52 -3.67 -22.87 -9.83
C THR A 52 -2.85 -24.11 -9.43
N THR A 53 -2.62 -24.30 -8.14
CA THR A 53 -1.96 -25.50 -7.60
C THR A 53 -2.66 -26.79 -8.02
N GLU A 54 -4.00 -26.77 -8.08
CA GLU A 54 -4.82 -27.92 -8.47
C GLU A 54 -4.66 -28.26 -9.95
N ALA A 55 -4.56 -27.24 -10.81
CA ALA A 55 -4.34 -27.42 -12.25
C ALA A 55 -2.96 -28.03 -12.52
N VAL A 56 -1.91 -27.52 -11.87
CA VAL A 56 -0.54 -28.07 -11.98
C VAL A 56 -0.48 -29.50 -11.43
N GLN A 57 -1.18 -29.78 -10.33
CA GLN A 57 -1.26 -31.13 -9.75
C GLN A 57 -1.89 -32.12 -10.74
N ALA A 58 -2.98 -31.73 -11.39
CA ALA A 58 -3.66 -32.57 -12.38
C ALA A 58 -2.78 -32.84 -13.60
N ASP A 59 -2.10 -31.81 -14.14
CA ASP A 59 -1.15 -31.95 -15.26
C ASP A 59 -0.01 -32.93 -14.92
N LEU A 60 0.64 -32.73 -13.78
CA LEU A 60 1.74 -33.56 -13.34
C LEU A 60 1.33 -35.01 -13.07
N THR A 61 0.16 -35.22 -12.48
CA THR A 61 -0.37 -36.57 -12.25
C THR A 61 -0.57 -37.32 -13.57
N ALA A 62 -1.15 -36.65 -14.56
CA ALA A 62 -1.36 -37.23 -15.89
C ALA A 62 -0.04 -37.54 -16.60
N ARG A 63 0.91 -36.60 -16.61
CA ARG A 63 2.18 -36.73 -17.32
C ARG A 63 3.12 -37.76 -16.69
N LEU A 64 3.17 -37.85 -15.36
CA LEU A 64 3.91 -38.91 -14.67
C LEU A 64 3.24 -40.28 -14.85
N GLY A 65 1.91 -40.33 -14.90
CA GLY A 65 1.16 -41.57 -15.14
C GLY A 65 1.27 -42.12 -16.56
N ALA A 66 1.74 -41.32 -17.52
CA ALA A 66 1.83 -41.67 -18.94
C ALA A 66 3.01 -42.60 -19.29
N GLY A 67 3.73 -43.13 -18.30
CA GLY A 67 4.83 -44.09 -18.53
C GLY A 67 5.93 -44.09 -17.48
N TYR A 68 5.92 -43.16 -16.53
CA TYR A 68 6.95 -43.07 -15.49
C TYR A 68 6.53 -43.77 -14.19
N LEU A 69 5.27 -43.61 -13.78
CA LEU A 69 4.75 -44.14 -12.51
C LEU A 69 3.39 -44.80 -12.68
N LYS A 70 3.10 -45.78 -11.84
CA LYS A 70 1.78 -46.43 -11.77
C LYS A 70 0.93 -45.71 -10.72
N GLN A 71 -0.14 -45.04 -11.16
CA GLN A 71 -1.08 -44.30 -10.29
C GLN A 71 -0.39 -43.28 -9.36
N PRO A 72 0.38 -42.32 -9.91
CA PRO A 72 1.07 -41.32 -9.10
C PRO A 72 0.08 -40.48 -8.28
N ARG A 73 0.50 -40.11 -7.07
CA ARG A 73 -0.22 -39.16 -6.21
C ARG A 73 0.65 -37.93 -6.02
N VAL A 74 0.32 -36.87 -6.73
CA VAL A 74 1.04 -35.61 -6.70
C VAL A 74 0.32 -34.63 -5.78
N THR A 75 1.07 -33.86 -5.02
CA THR A 75 0.58 -32.69 -4.26
C THR A 75 1.42 -31.48 -4.64
N VAL A 76 0.75 -30.37 -4.93
CA VAL A 76 1.40 -29.10 -5.29
C VAL A 76 0.98 -28.04 -4.28
N SER A 77 1.96 -27.34 -3.72
CA SER A 77 1.73 -26.26 -2.75
C SER A 77 2.68 -25.09 -3.02
N ILE A 78 2.29 -23.89 -2.59
CA ILE A 78 3.15 -22.72 -2.66
C ILE A 78 3.76 -22.53 -1.27
N THR A 79 5.08 -22.70 -1.15
CA THR A 79 5.79 -22.52 0.12
C THR A 79 6.16 -21.06 0.35
N ARG A 80 6.29 -20.28 -0.72
CA ARG A 80 6.50 -18.83 -0.65
C ARG A 80 5.77 -18.14 -1.78
N HIS A 81 4.79 -17.31 -1.42
CA HIS A 81 4.13 -16.43 -2.37
C HIS A 81 5.06 -15.27 -2.77
N ARG A 82 4.76 -14.70 -3.93
CA ARG A 82 5.25 -13.38 -4.34
C ARG A 82 5.03 -12.33 -3.24
N ASN A 83 5.91 -11.34 -3.22
CA ASN A 83 5.81 -10.24 -2.28
C ASN A 83 4.81 -9.18 -2.77
N PHE A 84 4.28 -8.39 -1.83
CA PHE A 84 3.80 -7.03 -2.08
C PHE A 84 4.77 -6.05 -1.40
N TYR A 85 4.67 -4.76 -1.71
CA TYR A 85 5.57 -3.74 -1.19
C TYR A 85 4.79 -2.63 -0.48
N VAL A 86 5.36 -2.12 0.61
CA VAL A 86 4.82 -0.97 1.34
C VAL A 86 5.90 0.10 1.42
N SER A 87 5.54 1.35 1.10
CA SER A 87 6.44 2.49 1.11
C SER A 87 5.72 3.77 1.56
N GLY A 88 6.51 4.80 1.85
CA GLY A 88 6.04 6.08 2.38
C GLY A 88 5.94 6.08 3.91
N GLU A 89 4.89 6.71 4.44
CA GLU A 89 4.72 6.99 5.88
C GLU A 89 4.19 5.77 6.66
N VAL A 90 4.98 4.71 6.68
CA VAL A 90 4.79 3.50 7.52
C VAL A 90 6.03 3.24 8.36
N LYS A 91 5.89 2.50 9.47
CA LYS A 91 7.04 2.25 10.38
C LYS A 91 8.08 1.31 9.79
N GLY A 92 7.66 0.35 8.98
CA GLY A 92 8.52 -0.59 8.26
C GLY A 92 8.19 -0.56 6.78
N ALA A 93 8.88 0.28 6.02
CA ALA A 93 8.82 0.19 4.55
C ALA A 93 9.62 -1.03 4.08
N GLY A 94 9.12 -1.73 3.06
CA GLY A 94 9.77 -2.93 2.54
C GLY A 94 8.85 -3.88 1.78
N GLY A 95 9.42 -5.02 1.39
CA GLY A 95 8.68 -6.11 0.75
C GLY A 95 8.23 -7.16 1.77
N TYR A 96 6.98 -7.61 1.63
CA TYR A 96 6.31 -8.54 2.54
C TYR A 96 5.69 -9.69 1.76
N PRO A 97 5.67 -10.92 2.30
CA PRO A 97 5.05 -12.05 1.63
C PRO A 97 3.54 -11.85 1.51
N TYR A 98 2.97 -12.15 0.34
CA TYR A 98 1.53 -12.11 0.14
C TYR A 98 0.81 -13.24 0.89
N GLU A 99 -0.38 -12.94 1.38
CA GLU A 99 -1.33 -13.91 1.95
C GLU A 99 -2.70 -13.75 1.26
N GLN A 100 -3.45 -14.83 1.09
CA GLN A 100 -4.81 -14.73 0.53
C GLN A 100 -5.72 -13.85 1.39
N GLY A 101 -6.53 -13.01 0.73
CA GLY A 101 -7.46 -12.10 1.41
C GLY A 101 -6.79 -10.89 2.05
N LEU A 102 -5.55 -10.56 1.66
CA LEU A 102 -4.83 -9.40 2.17
C LEU A 102 -5.51 -8.08 1.77
N THR A 103 -5.62 -7.17 2.73
CA THR A 103 -6.12 -5.81 2.54
C THR A 103 -5.05 -4.79 2.88
N VAL A 104 -5.24 -3.53 2.45
CA VAL A 104 -4.37 -2.39 2.83
C VAL A 104 -4.18 -2.31 4.34
N GLN A 105 -5.25 -2.44 5.13
CA GLN A 105 -5.14 -2.36 6.60
C GLN A 105 -4.25 -3.47 7.18
N LYS A 106 -4.42 -4.70 6.70
CA LYS A 106 -3.60 -5.84 7.16
C LYS A 106 -2.14 -5.67 6.70
N ALA A 107 -1.94 -5.25 5.45
CA ALA A 107 -0.62 -4.95 4.89
C ALA A 107 0.14 -3.87 5.68
N ILE A 108 -0.53 -2.76 6.01
CA ILE A 108 0.07 -1.68 6.82
C ILE A 108 0.33 -2.15 8.26
N SER A 109 -0.50 -3.04 8.79
CA SER A 109 -0.26 -3.66 10.10
C SER A 109 0.99 -4.56 10.09
N MET A 110 1.20 -5.33 9.02
CA MET A 110 2.44 -6.10 8.79
C MET A 110 3.67 -5.18 8.69
N ALA A 111 3.49 -3.97 8.15
CA ALA A 111 4.49 -2.91 8.10
C ALA A 111 4.70 -2.17 9.44
N GLY A 112 4.14 -2.64 10.56
CA GLY A 112 4.28 -2.01 11.88
C GLY A 112 3.35 -0.81 12.13
N GLY A 113 2.41 -0.57 11.22
CA GLY A 113 1.46 0.54 11.26
C GLY A 113 2.00 1.82 10.62
N PHE A 114 1.16 2.86 10.64
CA PHE A 114 1.49 4.20 10.16
C PHE A 114 2.55 4.90 11.04
N THR A 115 3.31 5.82 10.44
CA THR A 115 4.04 6.84 11.21
C THR A 115 3.08 7.92 11.73
N GLU A 116 3.57 8.81 12.61
CA GLU A 116 2.79 9.98 13.07
C GLU A 116 2.52 11.01 11.97
N ARG A 117 3.29 10.97 10.88
CA ARG A 117 3.16 11.87 9.75
C ARG A 117 2.29 11.31 8.64
N ALA A 118 1.78 10.09 8.77
CA ALA A 118 1.05 9.44 7.71
C ALA A 118 -0.33 10.05 7.46
N SER A 119 -0.69 10.18 6.19
CA SER A 119 -2.07 10.36 5.77
C SER A 119 -2.79 9.02 5.84
N LYS A 120 -3.89 8.96 6.59
CA LYS A 120 -4.74 7.75 6.66
C LYS A 120 -5.77 7.67 5.53
N THR A 121 -5.85 8.71 4.71
CA THR A 121 -6.84 8.87 3.64
C THR A 121 -6.20 8.99 2.25
N ASP A 122 -4.91 9.35 2.17
CA ASP A 122 -4.15 9.39 0.91
C ASP A 122 -3.21 8.17 0.88
N ILE A 123 -3.81 7.03 0.54
CA ILE A 123 -3.13 5.76 0.33
C ILE A 123 -3.40 5.36 -1.10
N ARG A 124 -2.33 5.02 -1.83
CA ARG A 124 -2.42 4.57 -3.22
C ARG A 124 -1.89 3.16 -3.34
N VAL A 125 -2.50 2.39 -4.22
CA VAL A 125 -1.98 1.09 -4.65
C VAL A 125 -1.62 1.19 -6.12
N GLU A 126 -0.34 1.00 -6.43
CA GLU A 126 0.13 0.82 -7.80
C GLU A 126 0.11 -0.67 -8.12
N ARG A 127 -0.64 -1.03 -9.16
CA ARG A 127 -0.84 -2.41 -9.61
C ARG A 127 -0.41 -2.57 -11.05
N HIS A 128 0.54 -3.48 -11.28
CA HIS A 128 0.93 -3.86 -12.63
C HIS A 128 -0.11 -4.80 -13.26
N ARG A 129 -0.61 -4.45 -14.44
CA ARG A 129 -1.46 -5.34 -15.25
C ARG A 129 -0.61 -6.09 -16.27
N GLU A 130 -1.07 -7.29 -16.65
CA GLU A 130 -0.37 -8.18 -17.59
C GLU A 130 -0.07 -7.56 -18.97
N ARG A 131 -0.75 -6.48 -19.37
CA ARG A 131 -0.49 -5.73 -20.62
C ARG A 131 0.55 -4.61 -20.48
N GLY A 132 1.31 -4.57 -19.39
CA GLY A 132 2.36 -3.57 -19.17
C GLY A 132 1.86 -2.19 -18.69
N GLY A 133 0.58 -2.08 -18.30
CA GLY A 133 0.03 -0.86 -17.72
C GLY A 133 0.14 -0.86 -16.19
N VAL A 134 0.38 0.31 -15.60
CA VAL A 134 0.26 0.53 -14.16
C VAL A 134 -1.11 1.16 -13.88
N GLU A 135 -1.91 0.51 -13.06
CA GLU A 135 -3.15 1.04 -12.51
C GLU A 135 -2.86 1.65 -11.15
N ILE A 136 -3.27 2.91 -10.94
CA ILE A 136 -3.16 3.58 -9.64
C ILE A 136 -4.56 3.63 -9.03
N LEU A 137 -4.72 3.01 -7.88
CA LEU A 137 -5.97 2.95 -7.13
C LEU A 137 -5.89 3.86 -5.91
N ASP A 138 -6.86 4.75 -5.75
CA ASP A 138 -7.11 5.37 -4.44
C ASP A 138 -7.65 4.28 -3.50
N ALA A 139 -6.92 4.00 -2.43
CA ALA A 139 -7.10 2.81 -1.63
C ALA A 139 -7.61 3.13 -0.22
N GLY A 140 -8.67 2.44 0.18
CA GLY A 140 -9.17 2.44 1.55
C GLY A 140 -8.62 1.27 2.36
N ALA A 141 -8.93 1.25 3.65
CA ALA A 141 -8.50 0.19 4.57
C ALA A 141 -8.87 -1.23 4.10
N THR A 142 -10.00 -1.39 3.42
CA THR A 142 -10.54 -2.67 2.94
C THR A 142 -10.15 -3.00 1.51
N THR A 143 -9.41 -2.13 0.81
CA THR A 143 -8.96 -2.40 -0.56
C THR A 143 -8.08 -3.65 -0.59
N THR A 144 -8.43 -4.60 -1.46
CA THR A 144 -7.70 -5.86 -1.63
C THR A 144 -6.35 -5.61 -2.29
N ILE A 145 -5.32 -6.21 -1.71
CA ILE A 145 -3.95 -6.21 -2.23
C ILE A 145 -3.72 -7.50 -3.00
N LEU A 146 -2.93 -7.42 -4.06
CA LEU A 146 -2.50 -8.53 -4.88
C LEU A 146 -0.96 -8.66 -4.82
N PRO A 147 -0.41 -9.81 -5.22
CA PRO A 147 1.02 -9.94 -5.47
C PRO A 147 1.57 -8.82 -6.36
N ASP A 148 2.80 -8.41 -6.08
CA ASP A 148 3.55 -7.38 -6.78
C ASP A 148 2.96 -5.95 -6.69
N ASP A 149 1.86 -5.75 -5.96
CA ASP A 149 1.34 -4.40 -5.66
C ASP A 149 2.35 -3.58 -4.84
N LEU A 150 2.40 -2.27 -5.11
CA LEU A 150 3.08 -1.28 -4.28
C LEU A 150 2.07 -0.39 -3.58
N ILE A 151 2.05 -0.45 -2.25
CA ILE A 151 1.24 0.41 -1.39
C ILE A 151 2.07 1.65 -1.04
N LEU A 152 1.57 2.82 -1.42
CA LEU A 152 2.15 4.12 -1.14
C LEU A 152 1.30 4.85 -0.10
N VAL A 153 1.89 5.16 1.04
CA VAL A 153 1.25 5.97 2.08
C VAL A 153 1.84 7.38 2.05
N ALA A 154 1.03 8.37 1.70
CA ALA A 154 1.49 9.75 1.65
C ALA A 154 1.66 10.35 3.05
N ALA A 155 2.42 11.44 3.14
CA ALA A 155 2.43 12.27 4.34
C ALA A 155 1.13 13.07 4.46
N ALA A 156 0.62 13.17 5.69
CA ALA A 156 -0.47 14.06 6.04
C ALA A 156 -0.04 15.50 5.81
N GLN A 157 -0.83 16.22 5.03
CA GLN A 157 -0.66 17.65 4.85
C GLN A 157 -0.95 18.36 6.18
N ARG A 158 -0.25 19.47 6.43
CA ARG A 158 -0.39 20.24 7.68
C ARG A 158 -0.49 21.73 7.38
N PHE A 159 -0.91 22.50 8.37
CA PHE A 159 -0.76 23.96 8.41
C PHE A 159 -0.37 24.35 9.85
N TYR A 160 0.07 25.59 10.04
CA TYR A 160 0.56 26.06 11.34
C TYR A 160 -0.22 27.30 11.78
N VAL A 161 -0.52 27.39 13.08
CA VAL A 161 -1.12 28.59 13.69
C VAL A 161 -0.22 29.06 14.82
N ASN A 162 0.26 30.29 14.71
CA ASN A 162 1.22 30.90 15.62
C ASN A 162 0.69 32.22 16.20
N GLY A 163 1.25 32.62 17.35
CA GLY A 163 0.96 33.90 17.99
C GLY A 163 -0.21 33.84 18.97
N GLU A 164 -1.05 34.87 18.96
CA GLU A 164 -2.12 35.13 19.95
C GLU A 164 -3.36 34.26 19.73
N VAL A 165 -3.17 32.94 19.85
CA VAL A 165 -4.22 31.91 19.91
C VAL A 165 -4.03 31.05 21.16
N HIS A 166 -5.08 30.38 21.62
CA HIS A 166 -5.01 29.61 22.87
C HIS A 166 -4.08 28.39 22.81
N LYS A 167 -3.97 27.76 21.64
CA LYS A 167 -3.12 26.60 21.39
C LYS A 167 -2.37 26.83 20.08
N PRO A 168 -1.20 27.48 20.09
CA PRO A 168 -0.37 27.56 18.89
C PRO A 168 0.22 26.19 18.55
N GLY A 169 0.46 25.91 17.27
CA GLY A 169 1.04 24.65 16.83
C GLY A 169 0.73 24.27 15.38
N GLY A 170 1.15 23.06 15.00
CA GLY A 170 0.89 22.47 13.69
C GLY A 170 -0.31 21.53 13.69
N TYR A 171 -1.22 21.72 12.76
CA TYR A 171 -2.49 21.01 12.64
C TYR A 171 -2.55 20.20 11.34
N GLY A 172 -3.34 19.12 11.34
CA GLY A 172 -3.62 18.37 10.12
C GLY A 172 -4.48 19.19 9.17
N TYR A 173 -4.16 19.15 7.87
CA TYR A 173 -4.90 19.85 6.83
C TYR A 173 -5.97 18.93 6.22
N GLU A 174 -7.16 19.49 6.04
CA GLU A 174 -8.26 18.88 5.29
C GLU A 174 -8.73 19.88 4.21
N ARG A 175 -9.18 19.37 3.07
CA ARG A 175 -9.67 20.22 1.97
C ARG A 175 -10.88 21.04 2.44
N GLY A 176 -10.87 22.33 2.11
CA GLY A 176 -11.97 23.25 2.42
C GLY A 176 -11.85 23.97 3.77
N LEU A 177 -10.76 23.76 4.52
CA LEU A 177 -10.47 24.53 5.72
C LEU A 177 -10.33 26.02 5.43
N THR A 178 -10.93 26.85 6.29
CA THR A 178 -10.78 28.31 6.28
C THR A 178 -9.88 28.79 7.41
N ILE A 179 -9.36 30.01 7.31
CA ILE A 179 -8.55 30.62 8.37
C ILE A 179 -9.33 30.67 9.70
N HIS A 180 -10.64 30.93 9.66
CA HIS A 180 -11.50 30.90 10.83
C HIS A 180 -11.53 29.52 11.50
N MET A 181 -11.73 28.46 10.73
CA MET A 181 -11.71 27.08 11.24
C MET A 181 -10.34 26.72 11.82
N ALA A 182 -9.25 27.09 11.13
CA ALA A 182 -7.89 26.87 11.59
C ALA A 182 -7.61 27.54 12.94
N ILE A 183 -7.98 28.82 13.11
CA ILE A 183 -7.84 29.53 14.39
C ILE A 183 -8.74 28.90 15.47
N THR A 184 -9.91 28.39 15.09
CA THR A 184 -10.82 27.67 16.01
C THR A 184 -10.20 26.36 16.49
N MET A 185 -9.56 25.59 15.60
CA MET A 185 -8.79 24.39 15.95
C MET A 185 -7.62 24.72 16.89
N ALA A 186 -7.03 25.91 16.73
CA ALA A 186 -6.04 26.49 17.63
C ALA A 186 -6.62 27.03 18.95
N GLY A 187 -7.87 26.68 19.29
CA GLY A 187 -8.53 27.09 20.53
C GLY A 187 -9.11 28.50 20.49
N GLY A 188 -9.12 29.15 19.33
CA GLY A 188 -9.59 30.52 19.14
C GLY A 188 -8.52 31.57 19.44
N PHE A 189 -8.87 32.82 19.13
CA PHE A 189 -8.08 33.99 19.46
C PHE A 189 -8.00 34.22 20.97
N THR A 190 -6.83 34.64 21.48
CA THR A 190 -6.75 35.21 22.83
C THR A 190 -7.40 36.59 22.90
N GLU A 191 -7.59 37.12 24.10
CA GLU A 191 -8.10 38.48 24.31
C GLU A 191 -7.19 39.57 23.74
N LYS A 192 -5.88 39.29 23.66
CA LYS A 192 -4.88 40.22 23.15
C LYS A 192 -4.73 40.17 21.63
N ALA A 193 -5.41 39.22 20.97
CA ALA A 193 -5.22 38.97 19.55
C ALA A 193 -5.79 40.08 18.65
N SER A 194 -5.03 40.42 17.61
CA SER A 194 -5.56 41.10 16.43
C SER A 194 -6.50 40.17 15.66
N LYS A 195 -7.62 40.71 15.17
CA LYS A 195 -8.58 39.98 14.30
C LYS A 195 -8.19 40.04 12.80
N LYS A 196 -6.97 40.47 12.51
CA LYS A 196 -6.39 40.54 11.16
C LYS A 196 -5.16 39.61 11.09
N PRO A 197 -5.35 38.28 10.99
CA PRO A 197 -4.23 37.36 10.86
C PRO A 197 -3.50 37.59 9.55
N LYS A 198 -2.20 37.31 9.55
CA LYS A 198 -1.39 37.23 8.33
C LYS A 198 -1.15 35.78 7.99
N VAL A 199 -1.08 35.47 6.70
CA VAL A 199 -0.74 34.12 6.22
C VAL A 199 0.58 34.19 5.49
N LEU A 200 1.57 33.44 5.96
CA LEU A 200 2.81 33.21 5.24
C LEU A 200 2.61 31.93 4.41
N ARG A 201 2.84 32.03 3.11
CA ARG A 201 2.62 30.96 2.15
C ARG A 201 3.75 30.94 1.12
N ILE A 202 4.22 29.75 0.79
CA ILE A 202 5.23 29.56 -0.27
C ILE A 202 4.51 29.58 -1.62
N VAL A 203 4.89 30.53 -2.49
CA VAL A 203 4.40 30.65 -3.87
C VAL A 203 5.62 30.72 -4.77
N ASP A 204 5.72 29.81 -5.75
CA ASP A 204 6.86 29.68 -6.65
C ASP A 204 8.22 29.53 -5.93
N GLY A 205 8.22 28.78 -4.83
CA GLY A 205 9.41 28.54 -4.01
C GLY A 205 9.85 29.73 -3.15
N LYS A 206 9.07 30.83 -3.12
CA LYS A 206 9.35 32.00 -2.28
C LYS A 206 8.24 32.20 -1.25
N GLU A 207 8.64 32.52 -0.03
CA GLU A 207 7.69 32.91 1.01
C GLU A 207 7.08 34.28 0.69
N GLN A 208 5.74 34.35 0.74
CA GLN A 208 4.98 35.58 0.58
C GLN A 208 4.01 35.73 1.75
N THR A 209 3.81 36.97 2.19
CA THR A 209 2.85 37.29 3.27
C THR A 209 1.57 37.86 2.67
N PHE A 210 0.44 37.32 3.08
CA PHE A 210 -0.89 37.73 2.65
C PHE A 210 -1.73 38.20 3.83
N GLU A 211 -2.49 39.27 3.63
CA GLU A 211 -3.56 39.70 4.54
C GLU A 211 -4.89 39.17 4.01
N LEU A 212 -5.26 37.96 4.45
CA LEU A 212 -6.46 37.26 3.99
C LEU A 212 -7.61 37.41 4.98
N SER A 213 -8.85 37.35 4.48
CA SER A 213 -10.04 37.34 5.32
C SER A 213 -10.19 36.00 6.05
N LEU A 214 -10.94 35.97 7.16
CA LEU A 214 -11.13 34.74 7.94
C LEU A 214 -11.82 33.61 7.16
N ASN A 215 -12.55 33.94 6.09
CA ASN A 215 -13.22 32.96 5.23
C ASN A 215 -12.32 32.44 4.11
N ALA A 216 -11.11 32.99 3.95
CA ALA A 216 -10.18 32.54 2.94
C ALA A 216 -9.72 31.09 3.21
N PRO A 217 -9.49 30.30 2.16
CA PRO A 217 -9.02 28.93 2.31
C PRO A 217 -7.58 28.90 2.82
N VAL A 218 -7.34 27.97 3.74
CA VAL A 218 -6.00 27.53 4.15
C VAL A 218 -5.48 26.58 3.08
N LEU A 219 -4.19 26.61 2.80
CA LEU A 219 -3.50 25.65 1.96
C LEU A 219 -2.50 24.84 2.79
N PRO A 220 -2.06 23.65 2.30
CA PRO A 220 -0.96 22.93 2.91
C PRO A 220 0.27 23.82 3.11
N ASP A 221 0.93 23.63 4.24
CA ASP A 221 2.12 24.34 4.71
C ASP A 221 1.97 25.84 4.98
N ASP A 222 0.74 26.38 4.94
CA ASP A 222 0.46 27.74 5.40
C ASP A 222 0.87 27.94 6.86
N ILE A 223 1.39 29.13 7.17
CA ILE A 223 1.61 29.61 8.53
C ILE A 223 0.70 30.80 8.79
N ILE A 224 -0.31 30.59 9.62
CA ILE A 224 -1.24 31.63 10.07
C ILE A 224 -0.65 32.31 11.31
N VAL A 225 -0.33 33.58 11.19
CA VAL A 225 0.26 34.39 12.27
C VAL A 225 -0.79 35.34 12.80
N VAL A 226 -1.16 35.14 14.07
CA VAL A 226 -2.05 36.02 14.81
C VAL A 226 -1.21 36.96 15.67
N SER A 227 -1.09 38.22 15.26
CA SER A 227 -0.34 39.23 16.02
C SER A 227 -1.12 39.75 17.22
N GLN A 228 -0.42 40.32 18.19
CA GLN A 228 -1.05 41.08 19.27
C GLN A 228 -1.70 42.37 18.73
N ARG A 229 -2.83 42.78 19.32
CA ARG A 229 -3.48 44.06 19.04
C ARG A 229 -2.67 45.18 19.72
N PHE A 230 -2.15 46.10 18.92
CA PHE A 230 -1.65 47.38 19.44
C PHE A 230 -2.84 48.32 19.61
N PHE A 231 -2.88 48.99 20.76
CA PHE A 231 -3.95 49.88 21.24
C PHE A 231 -4.12 51.11 20.35
#